data_AF-A0A915EQJ8-F1
#
_entry.id   AF-A0A915EQJ8-F1
#
_cell.length_a   1.000
_cell.length_b   1.000
_cell.length_c   1.000
_cell.angle_alpha   90.00
_cell.angle_beta   90.00
_cell.angle_gamma   90.00
#
_symmetry.space_group_name_H-M   'P 1'
#
loop_
_entity.id
_entity.type
_entity.pdbx_description
1 polymer ?
#
loop_
_entity_poly.entity_id
_entity_poly.type
_entity_poly.pdbx_seq_one_letter_code
_entity_poly.pdbx_strand_id
1 'polypeptide(L)'
;MFLSYYYELTMIEKWVPMALTQDSISFKWKDAFSNSFMSYFCASAENPNISYERVAVVFNYGPLMSKIAAFQNVGTDKIFKVIRDLFQQAAGVFLKLRDSVIESIQQAPTQDLKPDTLDALSSSMLAQAQEKWHDIVSAKAISYAAIAQYHQSNVEGESMNIEQKFVRLEKANRLIKEGRNIFSLGDHFSEKETVIKKSLTKLADDLEKIVILFLVPTNLPNL
;
A
#
# COMPACT_ATOMS: atom_id res chain seq x y z
N MET A 1 16.45 -12.15 12.40
CA MET A 1 17.01 -11.69 13.69
C MET A 1 15.95 -11.71 14.79
N PHE A 2 14.91 -10.85 14.78
CA PHE A 2 13.86 -10.85 15.82
C PHE A 2 13.11 -12.19 15.97
N LEU A 3 12.64 -12.79 14.86
CA LEU A 3 11.94 -14.08 14.93
C LEU A 3 12.86 -15.22 15.36
N SER A 4 14.12 -15.24 14.90
CA SER A 4 15.13 -16.22 15.31
C SER A 4 15.34 -16.17 16.83
N TYR A 5 15.51 -14.95 17.36
CA TYR A 5 15.66 -14.73 18.79
C TYR A 5 14.41 -15.12 19.58
N TYR A 6 13.21 -14.78 19.07
CA TYR A 6 11.95 -15.22 19.67
C TYR A 6 11.83 -16.75 19.77
N TYR A 7 12.23 -17.48 18.72
CA TYR A 7 12.22 -18.94 18.73
C TYR A 7 13.23 -19.51 19.72
N GLU A 8 14.43 -18.93 19.80
CA GLU A 8 15.45 -19.31 20.79
C GLU A 8 14.93 -19.12 22.21
N LEU A 9 14.32 -17.97 22.54
CA LEU A 9 13.71 -17.72 23.85
C LEU A 9 12.58 -18.72 24.16
N THR A 10 11.75 -19.03 23.17
CA THR A 10 10.65 -20.00 23.32
C THR A 10 11.18 -21.42 23.55
N MET A 11 12.31 -21.76 22.96
CA MET A 11 12.98 -23.02 23.25
C MET A 11 13.51 -22.98 24.68
N ILE A 12 14.30 -21.96 25.07
CA ILE A 12 14.90 -21.88 26.41
C ILE A 12 13.86 -22.02 27.53
N GLU A 13 12.70 -21.37 27.42
CA GLU A 13 11.61 -21.49 28.40
C GLU A 13 11.13 -22.94 28.61
N LYS A 14 11.11 -23.76 27.55
CA LYS A 14 10.71 -25.18 27.64
C LYS A 14 11.76 -26.05 28.32
N TRP A 15 13.03 -25.69 28.22
CA TRP A 15 14.15 -26.50 28.70
C TRP A 15 14.64 -26.08 30.09
N VAL A 16 14.39 -24.84 30.51
CA VAL A 16 14.85 -24.30 31.79
C VAL A 16 13.65 -23.87 32.64
N PRO A 17 13.35 -24.58 33.75
CA PRO A 17 12.41 -24.11 34.75
C PRO A 17 12.99 -22.88 35.47
N MET A 18 12.78 -21.68 34.91
CA MET A 18 13.30 -20.42 35.46
C MET A 18 12.77 -20.07 36.86
N ALA A 19 11.80 -20.83 37.37
CA ALA A 19 11.32 -20.73 38.75
C ALA A 19 12.35 -21.15 39.82
N LEU A 20 13.47 -21.79 39.43
CA LEU A 20 14.40 -22.46 40.36
C LEU A 20 15.85 -21.93 40.31
N THR A 21 16.16 -20.94 39.46
CA THR A 21 17.53 -20.43 39.31
C THR A 21 17.82 -19.31 40.30
N GLN A 22 18.87 -19.48 41.11
CA GLN A 22 19.28 -18.60 42.21
C GLN A 22 19.81 -17.22 41.73
N ASP A 23 20.15 -17.09 40.45
CA ASP A 23 20.48 -15.82 39.77
C ASP A 23 19.36 -15.46 38.76
N SER A 24 18.40 -14.63 39.17
CA SER A 24 17.32 -14.22 38.25
C SER A 24 17.83 -13.20 37.24
N ILE A 25 17.82 -13.54 35.96
CA ILE A 25 18.09 -12.59 34.87
C ILE A 25 16.89 -11.64 34.77
N SER A 26 17.16 -10.34 34.86
CA SER A 26 16.13 -9.31 34.78
C SER A 26 16.14 -8.64 33.41
N PHE A 27 14.99 -8.58 32.74
CA PHE A 27 14.85 -7.97 31.42
C PHE A 27 14.27 -6.57 31.56
N LYS A 28 14.95 -5.57 30.98
CA LYS A 28 14.58 -4.16 31.09
C LYS A 28 14.28 -3.56 29.72
N TRP A 29 13.03 -3.13 29.54
CA TRP A 29 12.57 -2.45 28.34
C TRP A 29 11.99 -1.07 28.67
N LYS A 30 12.09 -0.16 27.72
CA LYS A 30 11.52 1.19 27.81
C LYS A 30 10.27 1.27 26.98
N ASP A 31 9.31 2.03 27.46
CA ASP A 31 8.10 2.38 26.71
C ASP A 31 8.45 3.09 25.39
N ALA A 32 7.86 2.62 24.29
CA ALA A 32 8.11 3.13 22.94
C ALA A 32 7.59 4.55 22.68
N PHE A 33 6.62 5.03 23.47
CA PHE A 33 5.96 6.32 23.31
C PHE A 33 6.30 7.35 24.39
N SER A 34 7.12 6.96 25.37
CA SER A 34 7.67 7.84 26.41
C SER A 34 8.35 9.07 25.77
N ASN A 35 7.82 10.27 26.02
CA ASN A 35 8.38 11.52 25.52
C ASN A 35 9.78 11.78 26.09
N SER A 36 10.79 11.82 25.21
CA SER A 36 12.20 12.10 25.55
C SER A 36 12.44 13.47 26.20
N PHE A 37 11.49 14.42 26.08
CA PHE A 37 11.62 15.76 26.66
C PHE A 37 11.53 15.76 28.19
N MET A 38 10.95 14.71 28.78
CA MET A 38 10.85 14.51 30.23
C MET A 38 11.51 13.17 30.59
N SER A 39 12.82 13.08 30.35
CA SER A 39 13.64 11.88 30.57
C SER A 39 13.54 11.28 31.98
N TYR A 40 13.12 12.06 32.98
CA TYR A 40 12.86 11.62 34.35
C TYR A 40 11.57 10.78 34.51
N PHE A 41 10.66 10.81 33.53
CA PHE A 41 9.41 10.03 33.52
C PHE A 41 9.41 8.93 32.45
N CYS A 42 10.57 8.59 31.89
CA CYS A 42 10.67 7.48 30.94
C CYS A 42 10.30 6.18 31.67
N ALA A 43 9.08 5.69 31.43
CA ALA A 43 8.60 4.46 32.01
C ALA A 43 9.45 3.31 31.47
N SER A 44 10.38 2.83 32.29
CA SER A 44 11.07 1.57 32.07
C SER A 44 10.43 0.51 32.97
N ALA A 45 10.05 -0.61 32.40
CA ALA A 45 9.62 -1.77 33.16
C ALA A 45 10.71 -2.84 33.12
N GLU A 46 10.95 -3.41 34.29
CA GLU A 46 11.96 -4.42 34.54
C GLU A 46 11.26 -5.66 35.09
N ASN A 47 11.46 -6.81 34.46
CA ASN A 47 10.76 -8.05 34.80
C ASN A 47 11.71 -9.25 34.60
N PRO A 48 11.85 -10.14 35.60
CA PRO A 48 12.68 -11.35 35.48
C PRO A 48 12.03 -12.46 34.63
N ASN A 49 10.79 -12.29 34.17
CA ASN A 49 10.09 -13.28 33.36
C ASN A 49 10.53 -13.22 31.89
N ILE A 50 11.00 -14.34 31.32
CA ILE A 50 11.34 -14.47 29.90
C ILE A 50 10.17 -14.11 28.96
N SER A 51 8.93 -14.26 29.43
CA SER A 51 7.75 -13.90 28.66
C SER A 51 7.68 -12.40 28.39
N TYR A 52 8.19 -11.57 29.30
CA TYR A 52 8.31 -10.14 29.10
C TYR A 52 9.30 -9.80 27.96
N GLU A 53 10.46 -10.46 27.95
CA GLU A 53 11.44 -10.33 26.86
C GLU A 53 10.82 -10.71 25.51
N ARG A 54 10.11 -11.84 25.44
CA ARG A 54 9.45 -12.27 24.20
C ARG A 54 8.41 -11.27 23.72
N VAL A 55 7.58 -10.74 24.62
CA VAL A 55 6.58 -9.72 24.27
C VAL A 55 7.26 -8.48 23.69
N ALA A 56 8.34 -7.99 24.31
CA ALA A 56 9.07 -6.83 23.82
C ALA A 56 9.76 -7.09 22.46
N VAL A 57 10.33 -8.27 22.26
CA VAL A 57 10.94 -8.69 20.98
C VAL A 57 9.88 -8.76 19.87
N VAL A 58 8.71 -9.34 20.16
CA VAL A 58 7.59 -9.43 19.22
C VAL A 58 7.02 -8.03 18.95
N PHE A 59 6.93 -7.17 19.96
CA PHE A 59 6.49 -5.79 19.79
C PHE A 59 7.39 -5.08 18.79
N ASN A 60 8.72 -5.16 18.95
CA ASN A 60 9.69 -4.53 18.04
C ASN A 60 9.63 -5.07 16.59
N TYR A 61 9.13 -6.28 16.40
CA TYR A 61 8.94 -6.84 15.06
C TYR A 61 7.86 -6.08 14.26
N GLY A 62 6.81 -5.59 14.92
CA GLY A 62 5.73 -4.79 14.30
C GLY A 62 6.24 -3.50 13.64
N PRO A 63 6.83 -2.55 14.41
CA PRO A 63 7.41 -1.32 13.88
C PRO A 63 8.53 -1.55 12.86
N LEU A 64 9.31 -2.62 13.00
CA LEU A 64 10.33 -2.97 11.99
C LEU A 64 9.68 -3.26 10.63
N MET A 65 8.63 -4.07 10.59
CA MET A 65 7.92 -4.37 9.34
C MET A 65 7.29 -3.11 8.74
N SER A 66 6.66 -2.28 9.57
CA SER A 66 6.12 -0.98 9.17
C SER A 66 7.19 -0.08 8.57
N LYS A 67 8.38 -0.01 9.20
CA LYS A 67 9.54 0.73 8.71
C LYS A 67 10.02 0.19 7.36
N ILE A 68 10.20 -1.13 7.24
CA ILE A 68 10.62 -1.76 5.97
C ILE A 68 9.62 -1.47 4.87
N ALA A 69 8.31 -1.53 5.17
CA ALA A 69 7.23 -1.21 4.23
C ALA A 69 7.31 0.25 3.76
N ALA A 70 7.53 1.19 4.69
CA ALA A 70 7.67 2.61 4.40
C ALA A 70 8.91 2.95 3.55
N PHE A 71 10.00 2.16 3.66
CA PHE A 71 11.22 2.36 2.86
C PHE A 71 11.20 1.68 1.48
N GLN A 72 10.16 0.90 1.14
CA GLN A 72 10.09 0.28 -0.18
C GLN A 72 9.87 1.35 -1.25
N ASN A 73 10.62 1.25 -2.36
CA ASN A 73 10.45 2.16 -3.48
C ASN A 73 9.17 1.83 -4.26
N VAL A 74 8.28 2.80 -4.34
CA VAL A 74 6.93 2.67 -4.85
C VAL A 74 6.97 2.75 -6.38
N GLY A 75 6.93 1.60 -7.08
CA GLY A 75 7.06 1.62 -8.55
C GLY A 75 6.45 0.45 -9.33
N THR A 76 6.10 -0.67 -8.68
CA THR A 76 5.54 -1.82 -9.40
C THR A 76 4.50 -2.54 -8.55
N ASP A 77 3.44 -3.06 -9.17
CA ASP A 77 2.38 -3.87 -8.53
C ASP A 77 2.90 -4.93 -7.54
N LYS A 78 4.06 -5.54 -7.84
CA LYS A 78 4.69 -6.54 -6.99
C LYS A 78 5.16 -5.96 -5.65
N ILE A 79 5.80 -4.79 -5.68
CA ILE A 79 6.33 -4.14 -4.48
C ILE A 79 5.18 -3.71 -3.56
N PHE A 80 4.06 -3.25 -4.12
CA PHE A 80 2.89 -2.89 -3.31
C PHE A 80 2.24 -4.07 -2.60
N LYS A 81 2.19 -5.25 -3.23
CA LYS A 81 1.77 -6.46 -2.53
C LYS A 81 2.66 -6.71 -1.32
N VAL A 82 3.98 -6.58 -1.49
CA VAL A 82 4.94 -6.71 -0.38
C VAL A 82 4.71 -5.64 0.71
N ILE A 83 4.55 -4.37 0.35
CA ILE A 83 4.25 -3.28 1.30
C ILE A 83 2.99 -3.59 2.11
N ARG A 84 1.90 -3.94 1.41
CA ARG A 84 0.63 -4.32 2.03
C ARG A 84 0.81 -5.51 2.97
N ASP A 85 1.48 -6.56 2.50
CA ASP A 85 1.68 -7.78 3.28
C ASP A 85 2.53 -7.52 4.54
N LEU A 86 3.51 -6.61 4.47
CA LEU A 86 4.30 -6.18 5.62
C LEU A 86 3.46 -5.40 6.64
N PHE A 87 2.61 -4.46 6.19
CA PHE A 87 1.70 -3.75 7.08
C PHE A 87 0.65 -4.67 7.71
N GLN A 88 0.10 -5.61 6.94
CA GLN A 88 -0.84 -6.62 7.47
C GLN A 88 -0.17 -7.56 8.48
N GLN A 89 1.09 -7.96 8.24
CA GLN A 89 1.87 -8.72 9.21
C GLN A 89 2.11 -7.91 10.49
N ALA A 90 2.47 -6.62 10.38
CA ALA A 90 2.60 -5.74 11.54
C ALA A 90 1.29 -5.62 12.33
N ALA A 91 0.16 -5.46 11.64
CA ALA A 91 -1.16 -5.44 12.26
C ALA A 91 -1.46 -6.74 13.03
N GLY A 92 -1.17 -7.90 12.41
CA GLY A 92 -1.36 -9.20 13.03
C GLY A 92 -0.48 -9.44 14.26
N VAL A 93 0.75 -8.94 14.24
CA VAL A 93 1.65 -8.98 15.40
C VAL A 93 1.06 -8.21 16.58
N PHE A 94 0.56 -6.99 16.36
CA PHE A 94 -0.04 -6.20 17.43
C PHE A 94 -1.34 -6.83 17.97
N LEU A 95 -2.18 -7.42 17.11
CA LEU A 95 -3.38 -8.17 17.55
C LEU A 95 -3.00 -9.37 18.42
N LYS A 96 -2.01 -10.14 17.99
CA LYS A 96 -1.55 -11.31 18.76
C LYS A 96 -0.99 -10.90 20.12
N LEU A 97 -0.27 -9.79 20.18
CA LEU A 97 0.21 -9.24 21.44
C LEU A 97 -0.94 -8.80 22.34
N ARG A 98 -1.91 -8.06 21.82
CA ARG A 98 -3.10 -7.63 22.57
C ARG A 98 -3.78 -8.79 23.28
N ASP A 99 -3.95 -9.91 22.59
CA ASP A 99 -4.66 -11.08 23.10
C ASP A 99 -3.86 -11.87 24.17
N SER A 100 -2.53 -11.74 24.19
CA SER A 100 -1.64 -12.57 25.03
C SER A 100 -0.87 -11.79 26.10
N VAL A 101 -0.80 -10.46 26.00
CA VAL A 101 0.10 -9.60 26.80
C VAL A 101 -0.19 -9.65 28.30
N ILE A 102 -1.47 -9.68 28.68
CA ILE A 102 -1.90 -9.70 30.09
C ILE A 102 -1.46 -10.99 30.77
N GLU A 103 -1.67 -12.13 30.10
CA GLU A 103 -1.29 -13.45 30.61
C GLU A 103 0.23 -13.62 30.68
N SER A 104 0.96 -13.01 29.73
CA SER A 104 2.40 -13.20 29.56
C SER A 104 3.23 -12.42 30.58
N ILE A 105 2.83 -11.21 30.96
CA ILE A 105 3.66 -10.31 31.77
C ILE A 105 3.34 -10.41 33.27
N GLN A 106 2.10 -10.76 33.65
CA GLN A 106 1.62 -10.88 35.05
C GLN A 106 1.87 -9.63 35.92
N GLN A 107 2.20 -8.50 35.30
CA GLN A 107 2.40 -7.18 35.89
C GLN A 107 1.70 -6.13 35.02
N ALA A 108 1.54 -4.91 35.55
CA ALA A 108 0.96 -3.81 34.78
C ALA A 108 1.83 -3.49 33.55
N PRO A 109 1.29 -3.57 32.32
CA PRO A 109 2.05 -3.28 31.11
C PRO A 109 2.38 -1.79 31.01
N THR A 110 3.49 -1.48 30.34
CA THR A 110 3.82 -0.14 29.86
C THR A 110 2.75 0.36 28.88
N GLN A 111 2.70 1.67 28.61
CA GLN A 111 1.62 2.30 27.85
C GLN A 111 1.56 1.76 26.41
N ASP A 112 2.73 1.49 25.81
CA ASP A 112 2.88 0.85 24.51
C ASP A 112 2.32 -0.58 24.42
N LEU A 113 2.34 -1.32 25.53
CA LEU A 113 1.88 -2.72 25.63
C LEU A 113 0.43 -2.85 26.14
N LYS A 114 -0.27 -1.75 26.40
CA LYS A 114 -1.69 -1.82 26.76
C LYS A 114 -2.54 -2.35 25.60
N PRO A 115 -3.57 -3.17 25.87
CA PRO A 115 -4.45 -3.70 24.83
C PRO A 115 -5.01 -2.62 23.89
N ASP A 116 -5.51 -1.51 24.44
CA ASP A 116 -6.06 -0.38 23.65
C ASP A 116 -5.01 0.23 22.71
N THR A 117 -3.76 0.36 23.18
CA THR A 117 -2.65 0.89 22.37
C THR A 117 -2.30 -0.08 21.25
N LEU A 118 -2.22 -1.39 21.55
CA LEU A 118 -1.94 -2.42 20.57
C LEU A 118 -3.06 -2.54 19.52
N ASP A 119 -4.32 -2.37 19.93
CA ASP A 119 -5.48 -2.29 19.02
C ASP A 119 -5.40 -1.08 18.09
N ALA A 120 -5.06 0.08 18.64
CA ALA A 120 -4.89 1.30 17.85
C ALA A 120 -3.72 1.16 16.85
N LEU A 121 -2.59 0.58 17.27
CA LEU A 121 -1.45 0.30 16.40
C LEU A 121 -1.82 -0.69 15.31
N SER A 122 -2.53 -1.77 15.63
CA SER A 122 -3.01 -2.73 14.63
C SER A 122 -3.91 -2.07 13.59
N SER A 123 -4.90 -1.32 14.06
CA SER A 123 -5.84 -0.59 13.20
C SER A 123 -5.11 0.42 12.31
N SER A 124 -4.11 1.12 12.85
CA SER A 124 -3.26 2.04 12.09
C SER A 124 -2.46 1.33 10.99
N MET A 125 -1.89 0.15 11.27
CA MET A 125 -1.18 -0.63 10.26
C MET A 125 -2.13 -1.14 9.16
N LEU A 126 -3.34 -1.59 9.52
CA LEU A 126 -4.36 -1.99 8.53
C LEU A 126 -4.81 -0.81 7.66
N ALA A 127 -5.00 0.36 8.25
CA ALA A 127 -5.35 1.57 7.50
C ALA A 127 -4.26 1.91 6.48
N GLN A 128 -2.98 1.86 6.86
CA GLN A 128 -1.85 2.08 5.94
C GLN A 128 -1.79 1.02 4.83
N ALA A 129 -2.04 -0.25 5.15
CA ALA A 129 -2.13 -1.31 4.14
C ALA A 129 -3.24 -1.04 3.11
N GLN A 130 -4.39 -0.57 3.58
CA GLN A 130 -5.57 -0.31 2.76
C GLN A 130 -5.41 0.94 1.89
N GLU A 131 -4.85 2.02 2.43
CA GLU A 131 -4.56 3.26 1.69
C GLU A 131 -3.72 2.95 0.44
N LYS A 132 -2.63 2.21 0.60
CA LYS A 132 -1.75 1.85 -0.53
C LYS A 132 -2.42 0.94 -1.55
N TRP A 133 -3.36 0.09 -1.12
CA TRP A 133 -4.09 -0.77 -2.03
C TRP A 133 -5.18 -0.01 -2.81
N HIS A 134 -5.83 0.96 -2.17
CA HIS A 134 -6.88 1.77 -2.76
C HIS A 134 -6.41 2.49 -4.03
N ASP A 135 -5.25 3.13 -4.00
CA ASP A 135 -4.72 3.89 -5.13
C ASP A 135 -4.50 3.02 -6.37
N ILE A 136 -3.99 1.79 -6.19
CA ILE A 136 -3.77 0.82 -7.27
C ILE A 136 -5.10 0.38 -7.87
N VAL A 137 -6.07 0.03 -7.02
CA VAL A 137 -7.38 -0.44 -7.48
C VAL A 137 -8.12 0.67 -8.21
N SER A 138 -8.09 1.89 -7.67
CA SER A 138 -8.70 3.07 -8.28
C SER A 138 -8.10 3.36 -9.65
N ALA A 139 -6.76 3.43 -9.74
CA ALA A 139 -6.06 3.66 -11.00
C ALA A 139 -6.40 2.58 -12.05
N LYS A 140 -6.36 1.31 -11.67
CA LYS A 140 -6.71 0.20 -12.58
C LYS A 140 -8.16 0.27 -13.03
N ALA A 141 -9.09 0.54 -12.13
CA ALA A 141 -10.51 0.65 -12.47
C ALA A 141 -10.75 1.73 -13.53
N ILE A 142 -10.16 2.91 -13.35
CA ILE A 142 -10.26 4.02 -14.31
C ILE A 142 -9.60 3.65 -15.65
N SER A 143 -8.44 3.01 -15.63
CA SER A 143 -7.76 2.58 -16.86
C SER A 143 -8.51 1.48 -17.62
N TYR A 144 -9.17 0.55 -16.93
CA TYR A 144 -10.07 -0.40 -17.59
C TYR A 144 -11.28 0.31 -18.20
N ALA A 145 -11.86 1.30 -17.53
CA ALA A 145 -12.92 2.12 -18.09
C ALA A 145 -12.44 2.85 -19.37
N ALA A 146 -11.20 3.35 -19.39
CA ALA A 146 -10.59 3.94 -20.58
C ALA A 146 -10.49 2.95 -21.75
N ILE A 147 -10.02 1.73 -21.49
CA ILE A 147 -9.91 0.66 -22.49
C ILE A 147 -11.29 0.29 -23.04
N ALA A 148 -12.31 0.19 -22.18
CA ALA A 148 -13.68 -0.07 -22.61
C ALA A 148 -14.21 1.04 -23.54
N GLN A 149 -13.96 2.32 -23.22
CA GLN A 149 -14.33 3.44 -24.10
C GLN A 149 -13.59 3.40 -25.44
N TYR A 150 -12.30 3.02 -25.44
CA TYR A 150 -11.54 2.82 -26.65
C TYR A 150 -12.14 1.74 -27.55
N HIS A 151 -12.45 0.56 -27.00
CA HIS A 151 -13.06 -0.51 -27.78
C HIS A 151 -14.44 -0.11 -28.31
N GLN A 152 -15.26 0.56 -27.50
CA GLN A 152 -16.56 1.07 -27.97
C GLN A 152 -16.39 2.10 -29.09
N SER A 153 -15.36 2.94 -29.05
CA SER A 153 -15.09 3.90 -30.13
C SER A 153 -14.78 3.23 -31.47
N ASN A 154 -14.16 2.05 -31.45
CA ASN A 154 -13.88 1.30 -32.67
C ASN A 154 -15.19 0.77 -33.29
N VAL A 155 -16.14 0.30 -32.48
CA VAL A 155 -17.47 -0.13 -32.92
C VAL A 155 -18.26 1.03 -33.55
N GLU A 156 -18.21 2.22 -32.95
CA GLU A 156 -18.82 3.43 -33.55
C GLU A 156 -18.16 3.78 -34.90
N GLY A 157 -16.84 3.55 -35.01
CA GLY A 157 -16.10 3.73 -36.25
C GLY A 157 -16.53 2.78 -37.36
N GLU A 158 -16.79 1.52 -37.04
CA GLU A 158 -17.34 0.53 -37.98
C GLU A 158 -18.75 0.91 -38.43
N SER A 159 -19.52 1.55 -37.55
CA SER A 159 -20.87 2.08 -37.83
C SER A 159 -20.86 3.44 -38.54
N MET A 160 -19.69 3.94 -38.95
CA MET A 160 -19.49 5.26 -39.58
C MET A 160 -19.91 6.47 -38.71
N ASN A 161 -20.07 6.29 -37.40
CA ASN A 161 -20.37 7.35 -36.43
C ASN A 161 -19.08 8.05 -35.96
N ILE A 162 -18.45 8.81 -36.86
CA ILE A 162 -17.12 9.40 -36.64
C ILE A 162 -17.09 10.38 -35.44
N GLU A 163 -18.14 11.18 -35.28
CA GLU A 163 -18.25 12.13 -34.16
C GLU A 163 -18.29 11.40 -32.81
N GLN A 164 -19.13 10.37 -32.69
CA GLN A 164 -19.22 9.58 -31.46
C GLN A 164 -17.92 8.83 -31.17
N LYS A 165 -17.24 8.33 -32.22
CA LYS A 165 -15.91 7.74 -32.10
C LYS A 165 -14.91 8.74 -31.51
N PHE A 166 -14.88 9.97 -32.01
CA PHE A 166 -13.97 11.01 -31.51
C PHE A 166 -14.22 11.31 -30.02
N VAL A 167 -15.47 11.56 -29.64
CA VAL A 167 -15.87 11.83 -28.24
C VAL A 167 -15.47 10.69 -27.30
N ARG A 168 -15.67 9.43 -27.72
CA ARG A 168 -15.30 8.25 -26.92
C ARG A 168 -13.77 8.09 -26.81
N LEU A 169 -13.03 8.35 -27.89
CA LEU A 169 -11.55 8.33 -27.87
C LEU A 169 -10.97 9.41 -26.96
N GLU A 170 -11.53 10.62 -26.98
CA GLU A 170 -11.13 11.70 -26.09
C GLU A 170 -11.38 11.31 -24.62
N LYS A 171 -12.57 10.77 -24.33
CA LYS A 171 -12.89 10.24 -22.99
C LYS A 171 -11.93 9.13 -22.56
N ALA A 172 -11.60 8.19 -23.45
CA ALA A 172 -10.64 7.14 -23.18
C ALA A 172 -9.25 7.72 -22.85
N ASN A 173 -8.77 8.69 -23.64
CA ASN A 173 -7.48 9.35 -23.42
C ASN A 173 -7.46 10.12 -22.09
N ARG A 174 -8.56 10.78 -21.71
CA ARG A 174 -8.67 11.48 -20.43
C ARG A 174 -8.58 10.50 -19.25
N LEU A 175 -9.39 9.44 -19.27
CA LEU A 175 -9.43 8.45 -18.20
C LEU A 175 -8.10 7.73 -18.02
N ILE A 176 -7.42 7.34 -19.10
CA ILE A 176 -6.12 6.65 -18.96
C ILE A 176 -5.02 7.57 -18.42
N LYS A 177 -5.07 8.87 -18.75
CA LYS A 177 -4.18 9.89 -18.16
C LYS A 177 -4.45 10.07 -16.67
N GLU A 178 -5.72 10.11 -16.28
CA GLU A 178 -6.15 10.20 -14.88
C GLU A 178 -5.67 9.00 -14.07
N GLY A 179 -5.89 7.77 -14.56
CA GLY A 179 -5.40 6.55 -13.91
C GLY A 179 -3.88 6.56 -13.71
N ARG A 180 -3.11 7.01 -14.72
CA ARG A 180 -1.65 7.14 -14.60
C ARG A 180 -1.21 8.20 -13.58
N ASN A 181 -1.98 9.28 -13.42
CA ASN A 181 -1.67 10.31 -12.45
C ASN A 181 -1.93 9.84 -11.01
N ILE A 182 -2.89 8.94 -10.82
CA ILE A 182 -3.15 8.29 -9.52
C ILE A 182 -2.03 7.29 -9.21
N PHE A 183 -1.64 6.47 -10.19
CA PHE A 183 -0.65 5.43 -9.98
C PHE A 183 0.17 5.12 -11.22
N SER A 184 1.46 4.81 -11.05
CA SER A 184 2.31 4.31 -12.13
C SER A 184 1.87 2.91 -12.56
N LEU A 185 1.01 2.86 -13.57
CA LEU A 185 0.47 1.61 -14.12
C LEU A 185 1.54 0.85 -14.90
N GLY A 186 1.51 -0.49 -14.80
CA GLY A 186 2.46 -1.36 -15.49
C GLY A 186 2.34 -1.36 -17.03
N ASP A 187 3.24 -2.10 -17.68
CA ASP A 187 3.47 -2.10 -19.13
C ASP A 187 2.18 -2.20 -19.98
N HIS A 188 1.25 -3.06 -19.58
CA HIS A 188 -0.03 -3.26 -20.28
C HIS A 188 -0.83 -1.95 -20.47
N PHE A 189 -0.94 -1.14 -19.43
CA PHE A 189 -1.71 0.11 -19.49
C PHE A 189 -0.95 1.20 -20.23
N SER A 190 0.38 1.23 -20.10
CA SER A 190 1.25 2.15 -20.85
C SER A 190 1.17 1.91 -22.37
N GLU A 191 1.14 0.64 -22.78
CA GLU A 191 0.92 0.25 -24.18
C GLU A 191 -0.46 0.73 -24.67
N LYS A 192 -1.52 0.45 -23.91
CA LYS A 192 -2.88 0.90 -24.26
C LYS A 192 -3.00 2.42 -24.33
N GLU A 193 -2.34 3.15 -23.44
CA GLU A 193 -2.29 4.61 -23.48
C GLU A 193 -1.65 5.10 -24.79
N THR A 194 -0.55 4.48 -25.22
CA THR A 194 0.12 4.82 -26.47
C THR A 194 -0.79 4.58 -27.68
N VAL A 195 -1.51 3.45 -27.69
CA VAL A 195 -2.46 3.11 -28.75
C VAL A 195 -3.63 4.09 -28.81
N ILE A 196 -4.22 4.42 -27.65
CA ILE A 196 -5.34 5.39 -27.56
C ILE A 196 -4.89 6.76 -28.05
N LYS A 197 -3.72 7.24 -27.60
CA LYS A 197 -3.16 8.53 -28.02
C LYS A 197 -2.94 8.59 -29.53
N LYS A 198 -2.28 7.58 -30.12
CA LYS A 198 -2.03 7.49 -31.56
C LYS A 198 -3.33 7.46 -32.37
N SER A 199 -4.34 6.73 -31.88
CA SER A 199 -5.64 6.62 -32.55
C SER A 199 -6.39 7.95 -32.54
N LEU A 200 -6.33 8.69 -31.43
CA LEU A 200 -6.95 10.00 -31.30
C LEU A 200 -6.26 11.04 -32.18
N THR A 201 -4.92 11.10 -32.21
CA THR A 201 -4.19 12.06 -33.06
C THR A 201 -4.48 11.81 -34.52
N LYS A 202 -4.43 10.55 -34.97
CA LYS A 202 -4.77 10.20 -36.35
C LYS A 202 -6.18 10.66 -36.74
N LEU A 203 -7.17 10.41 -35.88
CA LEU A 203 -8.54 10.81 -36.15
C LEU A 203 -8.71 12.33 -36.18
N ALA A 204 -8.03 13.05 -35.29
CA ALA A 204 -8.03 14.51 -35.28
C ALA A 204 -7.44 15.08 -36.58
N ASP A 205 -6.30 14.56 -37.03
CA ASP A 205 -5.66 14.97 -38.27
C ASP A 205 -6.54 14.71 -39.50
N ASP A 206 -7.24 13.56 -39.53
CA ASP A 206 -8.16 13.21 -40.61
C ASP A 206 -9.38 14.14 -40.64
N LEU A 207 -9.93 14.49 -39.47
CA LEU A 207 -11.05 15.42 -39.35
C LEU A 207 -10.66 16.85 -39.76
N GLU A 208 -9.47 17.32 -39.35
CA GLU A 208 -8.96 18.64 -39.73
C GLU A 208 -8.82 18.78 -41.25
N LYS A 209 -8.29 17.74 -41.92
CA LYS A 209 -8.21 17.71 -43.40
C LYS A 209 -9.58 17.76 -44.06
N ILE A 210 -10.58 17.07 -43.54
CA ILE A 210 -11.95 17.10 -44.06
C ILE A 210 -12.54 18.50 -43.92
N VAL A 211 -12.40 19.14 -42.76
CA VAL A 211 -12.89 20.51 -42.53
C VAL A 211 -12.21 21.50 -43.48
N ILE A 212 -10.89 21.39 -43.69
CA ILE A 212 -10.15 22.23 -44.65
C ILE A 212 -10.67 22.00 -46.08
N LEU A 213 -10.91 20.76 -46.50
CA LEU A 213 -11.46 20.44 -47.83
C LEU A 213 -12.82 21.09 -48.10
N PHE A 214 -13.67 21.25 -47.07
CA PHE A 214 -14.97 21.92 -47.19
C PHE A 214 -14.89 23.45 -47.11
N LEU A 215 -13.80 24.02 -46.55
CA LEU A 215 -13.61 25.47 -46.42
C LEU A 215 -12.82 26.10 -47.58
N VAL A 216 -12.11 25.31 -48.39
CA VAL A 216 -11.43 25.81 -49.59
C VAL A 216 -12.43 25.90 -50.74
N PRO A 217 -12.77 27.10 -51.25
CA PRO A 217 -13.66 27.23 -52.39
C PRO A 217 -13.03 26.53 -53.59
N THR A 218 -13.73 25.58 -54.20
CA THR A 218 -13.34 25.02 -55.49
C THR A 218 -13.42 26.13 -56.54
N ASN A 219 -12.31 26.83 -56.76
CA ASN A 219 -12.10 27.63 -57.96
C ASN A 219 -12.00 26.65 -59.14
N LEU A 220 -13.16 26.24 -59.66
CA LEU A 220 -13.24 25.65 -60.99
C LEU A 220 -12.84 26.75 -61.99
N PRO A 221 -11.82 26.55 -62.83
CA PRO A 221 -11.57 27.45 -63.93
C PRO A 221 -12.74 27.34 -64.90
N ASN A 222 -13.49 28.43 -65.07
CA ASN A 222 -14.51 28.55 -66.12
C ASN A 222 -13.80 28.40 -67.49
N LEU A 223 -14.17 27.34 -68.22
CA LEU A 223 -13.92 27.17 -69.65
C LEU A 223 -14.86 28.06 -70.46
#